data_AF-A0ABD1WB91-F1
#
_entry.id   AF-A0ABD1WB91-F1
#
_cell.length_a   1.000
_cell.length_b   1.000
_cell.length_c   1.000
_cell.angle_alpha   90.00
_cell.angle_beta   90.00
_cell.angle_gamma   90.00
#
_symmetry.space_group_name_H-M   'P 1'
#
loop_
_entity.id
_entity.type
_entity.pdbx_description
1 polymer ?
#
loop_
_entity_poly.entity_id
_entity_poly.type
_entity_poly.pdbx_seq_one_letter_code
_entity_poly.pdbx_strand_id
1 'polypeptide(L)'
;MAITKQPSGDIKTSVNSCLNKLSDRDTLSMATNELESIARTLSSESFGPFLNCLSATDSSEKSPVRRQCVRLLGILSAAHGDALSPHLSRMLSSVLRRLRDPDSAVRSACVDAITSITTHVTKPPFSAILKPLVDALFHEQDQNSQIGASLCLAAAVEAAQEPDTAELKILLQKLLKLVKSDCFKAKSALLVLIGSIVSVGAAKTKNLLNCLISTTVEFLSSEDWATRKAAAEVLERLVTAERDMLPEFKASCVATLDSRRFDKVKVVRETMNRTLEVWRALPAVYQEESTPKDSGSGEHSPIRLSRSPSNSGSVTPQLKQMMTSRSPSSSSSSIASNQKRTQKGESRKPITSRSSKVDFRKNFRSRVVPCNWNDDNMLDMAADNANECNLGNQKEFEDLSLIREQLLQIENQQSSLLELLQRFIGSSQKGMNSLEERVNGLEKVLDEMSHGLAISTRRIPTSDSTGNTCCMIPGAEFLSPKFWRKNEGQISNSKFSSFTPNKPTSADISKLDSPRNDA
;
A
#
# COMPACT_ATOMS: atom_id res chain seq x y z
N MET A 1 1.47 -48.78 -3.52
CA MET A 1 0.62 -47.71 -2.93
C MET A 1 -0.77 -47.84 -3.52
N ALA A 2 -1.83 -47.77 -2.72
CA ALA A 2 -3.20 -47.79 -3.23
C ALA A 2 -3.66 -46.36 -3.54
N ILE A 3 -4.02 -46.08 -4.78
CA ILE A 3 -4.67 -44.81 -5.14
C ILE A 3 -6.14 -44.94 -4.76
N THR A 4 -6.49 -44.47 -3.57
CA THR A 4 -7.88 -44.40 -3.10
C THR A 4 -8.65 -43.36 -3.92
N LYS A 5 -9.39 -43.80 -4.93
CA LYS A 5 -10.34 -42.96 -5.66
C LYS A 5 -11.34 -42.36 -4.67
N GLN A 6 -11.31 -41.04 -4.50
CA GLN A 6 -12.37 -40.35 -3.75
C GLN A 6 -13.63 -40.24 -4.63
N PRO A 7 -14.81 -40.64 -4.13
CA PRO A 7 -16.07 -40.38 -4.81
C PRO A 7 -16.26 -38.90 -5.13
N SER A 8 -16.79 -38.59 -6.31
CA SER A 8 -17.04 -37.21 -6.75
C SER A 8 -18.11 -36.48 -5.91
N GLY A 9 -18.85 -37.19 -5.06
CA GLY A 9 -19.72 -36.63 -4.03
C GLY A 9 -18.96 -36.09 -2.82
N ASP A 10 -17.93 -36.81 -2.36
CA ASP A 10 -17.22 -36.51 -1.12
C ASP A 10 -16.33 -35.27 -1.24
N ILE A 11 -15.68 -35.11 -2.40
CA ILE A 11 -14.96 -33.86 -2.73
C ILE A 11 -15.91 -32.66 -2.74
N LYS A 12 -17.16 -32.83 -3.23
CA LYS A 12 -18.16 -31.76 -3.26
C LYS A 12 -18.65 -31.40 -1.86
N THR A 13 -18.94 -32.38 -0.99
CA THR A 13 -19.39 -32.10 0.39
C THR A 13 -18.27 -31.50 1.23
N SER A 14 -17.04 -32.03 1.13
CA SER A 14 -15.84 -31.50 1.79
C SER A 14 -15.57 -30.04 1.40
N VAL A 15 -15.47 -29.73 0.10
CA VAL A 15 -15.18 -28.37 -0.38
C VAL A 15 -16.24 -27.38 0.08
N ASN A 16 -17.53 -27.69 -0.05
CA ASN A 16 -18.59 -26.79 0.39
C ASN A 16 -18.63 -26.61 1.92
N SER A 17 -18.30 -27.64 2.71
CA SER A 17 -18.10 -27.49 4.16
C SER A 17 -16.98 -26.48 4.46
N CYS A 18 -15.85 -26.58 3.76
CA CYS A 18 -14.74 -25.65 3.94
C CYS A 18 -15.06 -24.23 3.48
N LEU A 19 -15.77 -24.06 2.35
CA LEU A 19 -16.21 -22.75 1.87
C LEU A 19 -17.11 -22.05 2.91
N ASN A 20 -18.01 -22.79 3.57
CA ASN A 20 -18.80 -22.24 4.68
C ASN A 20 -17.90 -21.82 5.87
N LYS A 21 -16.92 -22.65 6.26
CA LYS A 21 -15.94 -22.32 7.32
C LYS A 21 -15.07 -21.08 7.01
N LEU A 22 -14.89 -20.69 5.75
CA LEU A 22 -14.17 -19.46 5.37
C LEU A 22 -14.91 -18.18 5.74
N SER A 23 -16.24 -18.26 5.94
CA SER A 23 -17.05 -17.10 6.29
C SER A 23 -16.78 -16.63 7.73
N ASP A 24 -16.29 -17.50 8.62
CA ASP A 24 -16.09 -17.15 10.03
C ASP A 24 -14.60 -17.05 10.38
N ARG A 25 -14.23 -15.93 11.02
CA ARG A 25 -12.84 -15.48 11.21
C ARG A 25 -11.95 -16.54 11.86
N ASP A 26 -12.48 -17.23 12.86
CA ASP A 26 -11.71 -18.12 13.72
C ASP A 26 -11.51 -19.51 13.09
N THR A 27 -12.28 -19.86 12.05
CA THR A 27 -12.13 -21.07 11.23
C THR A 27 -11.48 -20.82 9.87
N LEU A 28 -11.39 -19.55 9.44
CA LEU A 28 -10.88 -19.12 8.12
C LEU A 28 -9.50 -19.68 7.79
N SER A 29 -8.56 -19.67 8.74
CA SER A 29 -7.19 -20.15 8.52
C SER A 29 -7.13 -21.66 8.31
N MET A 30 -7.83 -22.42 9.15
CA MET A 30 -7.98 -23.87 9.03
C MET A 30 -8.63 -24.26 7.69
N ALA A 31 -9.74 -23.62 7.34
CA ALA A 31 -10.47 -23.88 6.11
C ALA A 31 -9.69 -23.47 4.85
N THR A 32 -8.89 -22.40 4.93
CA THR A 32 -7.92 -22.01 3.89
C THR A 32 -6.92 -23.13 3.67
N ASN A 33 -6.24 -23.59 4.73
CA ASN A 33 -5.22 -24.65 4.64
C ASN A 33 -5.81 -25.98 4.13
N GLU A 34 -7.02 -26.35 4.59
CA GLU A 34 -7.77 -27.53 4.16
C GLU A 34 -8.06 -27.47 2.65
N LEU A 35 -8.63 -26.37 2.16
CA LEU A 35 -8.91 -26.16 0.73
C LEU A 35 -7.66 -26.11 -0.14
N GLU A 36 -6.58 -25.47 0.33
CA GLU A 36 -5.32 -25.45 -0.43
C GLU A 36 -4.65 -26.82 -0.46
N SER A 37 -4.75 -27.62 0.60
CA SER A 37 -4.27 -29.02 0.60
C SER A 37 -5.06 -29.85 -0.41
N ILE A 38 -6.40 -29.78 -0.37
CA ILE A 38 -7.28 -30.46 -1.33
C ILE A 38 -6.95 -30.07 -2.77
N ALA A 39 -6.75 -28.77 -3.04
CA ALA A 39 -6.40 -28.29 -4.38
C ALA A 39 -5.06 -28.85 -4.88
N ARG A 40 -4.04 -28.96 -4.04
CA ARG A 40 -2.72 -29.52 -4.41
C ARG A 40 -2.77 -31.02 -4.69
N THR A 41 -3.59 -31.78 -3.97
CA THR A 41 -3.67 -33.26 -4.09
C THR A 41 -4.81 -33.76 -4.98
N LEU A 42 -5.46 -32.88 -5.74
CA LEU A 42 -6.68 -33.18 -6.49
C LEU A 42 -6.42 -34.10 -7.70
N SER A 43 -7.26 -35.12 -7.90
CA SER A 43 -7.24 -35.95 -9.11
C SER A 43 -7.89 -35.23 -10.31
N SER A 44 -7.45 -35.57 -11.52
CA SER A 44 -7.96 -34.96 -12.77
C SER A 44 -9.46 -35.19 -12.99
N GLU A 45 -9.99 -36.34 -12.58
CA GLU A 45 -11.44 -36.62 -12.58
C GLU A 45 -12.24 -35.69 -11.65
N SER A 46 -11.59 -35.12 -10.61
CA SER A 46 -12.22 -34.24 -9.62
C SER A 46 -12.06 -32.75 -9.91
N PHE A 47 -11.27 -32.35 -10.93
CA PHE A 47 -11.11 -30.95 -11.33
C PHE A 47 -12.46 -30.28 -11.68
N GLY A 48 -13.29 -30.96 -12.46
CA GLY A 48 -14.63 -30.48 -12.84
C GLY A 48 -15.54 -30.20 -11.62
N PRO A 49 -15.81 -31.20 -10.75
CA PRO A 49 -16.54 -31.02 -9.50
C PRO A 49 -15.99 -29.91 -8.60
N PHE A 50 -14.67 -29.81 -8.43
CA PHE A 50 -14.04 -28.79 -7.59
C PHE A 50 -14.25 -27.37 -8.16
N LEU A 51 -13.96 -27.16 -9.45
CA LEU A 51 -14.17 -25.87 -10.13
C LEU A 51 -15.65 -25.45 -10.12
N ASN A 52 -16.57 -26.40 -10.20
CA ASN A 52 -18.01 -26.11 -10.11
C ASN A 52 -18.40 -25.60 -8.71
N CYS A 53 -17.75 -26.04 -7.63
CA CYS A 53 -17.97 -25.49 -6.28
C CYS A 53 -17.47 -24.05 -6.17
N LEU A 54 -16.27 -23.75 -6.67
CA LEU A 54 -15.73 -22.38 -6.71
C LEU A 54 -16.58 -21.44 -7.58
N SER A 55 -17.20 -21.98 -8.63
CA SER A 55 -18.09 -21.22 -9.52
C SER A 55 -19.45 -20.93 -8.88
N ALA A 56 -19.91 -21.75 -7.92
CA ALA A 56 -21.18 -21.56 -7.23
C ALA A 56 -21.18 -20.36 -6.26
N THR A 57 -20.02 -19.98 -5.70
CA THR A 57 -19.85 -18.76 -4.90
C THR A 57 -20.30 -17.53 -5.68
N ASP A 58 -21.14 -16.68 -5.09
CA ASP A 58 -21.76 -15.50 -5.72
C ASP A 58 -21.11 -14.16 -5.27
N SER A 59 -21.76 -13.01 -5.50
CA SER A 59 -21.27 -11.70 -5.05
C SER A 59 -21.75 -11.27 -3.65
N SER A 60 -22.71 -11.98 -3.04
CA SER A 60 -23.20 -11.71 -1.68
C SER A 60 -22.30 -12.33 -0.61
N GLU A 61 -21.64 -13.44 -0.94
CA GLU A 61 -20.67 -14.14 -0.07
C GLU A 61 -19.58 -13.24 0.51
N LYS A 62 -19.12 -13.54 1.72
CA LYS A 62 -18.12 -12.69 2.43
C LYS A 62 -16.81 -12.63 1.64
N SER A 63 -16.15 -11.45 1.61
CA SER A 63 -14.92 -11.21 0.83
C SER A 63 -13.84 -12.31 0.97
N PRO A 64 -13.52 -12.85 2.17
CA PRO A 64 -12.55 -13.94 2.30
C PRO A 64 -12.90 -15.19 1.48
N VAL A 65 -14.18 -15.55 1.40
CA VAL A 65 -14.68 -16.66 0.57
C VAL A 65 -14.42 -16.36 -0.90
N ARG A 66 -14.85 -15.19 -1.37
CA ARG A 66 -14.69 -14.75 -2.77
C ARG A 66 -13.22 -14.69 -3.19
N ARG A 67 -12.35 -14.17 -2.31
CA ARG A 67 -10.90 -14.11 -2.49
C ARG A 67 -10.28 -15.50 -2.57
N GLN A 68 -10.66 -16.40 -1.66
CA GLN A 68 -10.10 -17.75 -1.62
C GLN A 68 -10.52 -18.59 -2.83
N CYS A 69 -11.77 -18.48 -3.29
CA CYS A 69 -12.22 -19.14 -4.51
C CYS A 69 -11.39 -18.73 -5.75
N VAL A 70 -10.88 -17.50 -5.81
CA VAL A 70 -9.96 -17.08 -6.87
C VAL A 70 -8.53 -17.57 -6.62
N ARG A 71 -8.00 -17.46 -5.39
CA ARG A 71 -6.65 -17.97 -5.04
C ARG A 71 -6.48 -19.46 -5.36
N LEU A 72 -7.53 -20.26 -5.14
CA LEU A 72 -7.51 -21.70 -5.44
C LEU A 72 -7.34 -22.00 -6.94
N LEU A 73 -7.75 -21.11 -7.85
CA LEU A 73 -7.47 -21.26 -9.29
C LEU A 73 -5.97 -21.16 -9.59
N GLY A 74 -5.26 -20.25 -8.92
CA GLY A 74 -3.81 -20.13 -9.04
C GLY A 74 -3.07 -21.33 -8.45
N ILE A 75 -3.51 -21.80 -7.27
CA ILE A 75 -2.93 -22.99 -6.60
C ILE A 75 -3.16 -24.27 -7.41
N LEU A 76 -4.34 -24.44 -8.01
CA LEU A 76 -4.59 -25.52 -8.98
C LEU A 76 -3.61 -25.42 -10.16
N SER A 77 -3.44 -24.22 -10.73
CA SER A 77 -2.55 -24.01 -11.88
C SER A 77 -1.10 -24.38 -11.54
N ALA A 78 -0.59 -23.95 -10.39
CA ALA A 78 0.77 -24.29 -9.94
C ALA A 78 0.95 -25.78 -9.58
N ALA A 79 -0.09 -26.48 -9.14
CA ALA A 79 -0.02 -27.90 -8.77
C ALA A 79 -0.17 -28.86 -9.97
N HIS A 80 -1.04 -28.53 -10.94
CA HIS A 80 -1.46 -29.45 -12.01
C HIS A 80 -1.13 -28.94 -13.42
N GLY A 81 -0.86 -27.65 -13.58
CA GLY A 81 -0.53 -26.98 -14.84
C GLY A 81 -1.34 -27.46 -16.03
N ASP A 82 -0.63 -28.02 -16.99
CA ASP A 82 -1.10 -28.55 -18.27
C ASP A 82 -2.04 -29.77 -18.23
N ALA A 83 -2.46 -30.21 -17.04
CA ALA A 83 -3.64 -31.07 -16.87
C ALA A 83 -4.96 -30.27 -16.85
N LEU A 84 -4.90 -28.95 -16.61
CA LEU A 84 -6.05 -28.05 -16.52
C LEU A 84 -6.43 -27.38 -17.84
N SER A 85 -5.67 -27.58 -18.92
CA SER A 85 -5.93 -27.01 -20.24
C SER A 85 -7.39 -27.22 -20.74
N PRO A 86 -8.05 -28.40 -20.54
CA PRO A 86 -9.46 -28.61 -20.88
C PRO A 86 -10.47 -27.83 -20.00
N HIS A 87 -10.00 -27.10 -18.99
CA HIS A 87 -10.81 -26.33 -18.04
C HIS A 87 -10.46 -24.84 -18.02
N LEU A 88 -9.44 -24.41 -18.79
CA LEU A 88 -8.96 -23.02 -18.84
C LEU A 88 -10.11 -22.00 -19.03
N SER A 89 -11.04 -22.25 -19.95
CA SER A 89 -12.18 -21.37 -20.21
C SER A 89 -13.08 -21.16 -18.99
N ARG A 90 -13.32 -22.21 -18.19
CA ARG A 90 -14.08 -22.14 -16.93
C ARG A 90 -13.30 -21.39 -15.85
N MET A 91 -11.98 -21.61 -15.76
CA MET A 91 -11.11 -20.90 -14.81
C MET A 91 -11.08 -19.40 -15.12
N LEU A 92 -10.86 -19.03 -16.40
CA LEU A 92 -10.90 -17.64 -16.86
C LEU A 92 -12.27 -17.00 -16.62
N SER A 93 -13.39 -17.70 -16.90
CA SER A 93 -14.74 -17.20 -16.63
C SER A 93 -14.97 -16.87 -15.14
N SER A 94 -14.43 -17.71 -14.24
CA SER A 94 -14.49 -17.48 -12.80
C SER A 94 -13.65 -16.30 -12.33
N VAL A 95 -12.52 -16.00 -13.00
CA VAL A 95 -11.72 -14.77 -12.75
C VAL A 95 -12.42 -13.54 -13.33
N LEU A 96 -12.89 -13.59 -14.59
CA LEU A 96 -13.55 -12.48 -15.29
C LEU A 96 -14.73 -11.92 -14.48
N ARG A 97 -15.55 -12.80 -13.90
CA ARG A 97 -16.67 -12.45 -13.01
C ARG A 97 -16.25 -11.67 -11.74
N ARG A 98 -14.96 -11.68 -11.38
CA ARG A 98 -14.39 -11.06 -10.17
C ARG A 98 -13.53 -9.82 -10.42
N LEU A 99 -13.29 -9.45 -11.69
CA LEU A 99 -12.57 -8.22 -12.01
C LEU A 99 -13.28 -6.97 -11.49
N ARG A 100 -14.62 -6.98 -11.49
CA ARG A 100 -15.49 -5.93 -10.92
C ARG A 100 -15.82 -6.11 -9.42
N ASP A 101 -15.19 -7.04 -8.72
CA ASP A 101 -15.46 -7.26 -7.29
C ASP A 101 -15.08 -5.99 -6.49
N PRO A 102 -15.93 -5.48 -5.57
CA PRO A 102 -15.66 -4.23 -4.87
C PRO A 102 -14.40 -4.29 -3.99
N ASP A 103 -14.01 -5.47 -3.50
CA ASP A 103 -12.83 -5.63 -2.64
C ASP A 103 -11.54 -5.73 -3.48
N SER A 104 -10.59 -4.82 -3.25
CA SER A 104 -9.31 -4.80 -3.93
C SER A 104 -8.45 -6.04 -3.65
N ALA A 105 -8.64 -6.73 -2.52
CA ALA A 105 -7.94 -7.98 -2.21
C ALA A 105 -8.48 -9.18 -3.02
N VAL A 106 -9.75 -9.13 -3.46
CA VAL A 106 -10.31 -10.09 -4.43
C VAL A 106 -9.78 -9.78 -5.82
N ARG A 107 -9.73 -8.49 -6.22
CA ARG A 107 -9.13 -8.09 -7.50
C ARG A 107 -7.64 -8.41 -7.59
N SER A 108 -6.88 -8.25 -6.50
CA SER A 108 -5.48 -8.68 -6.42
C SER A 108 -5.34 -10.19 -6.62
N ALA A 109 -6.19 -11.00 -5.97
CA ALA A 109 -6.19 -12.45 -6.16
C ALA A 109 -6.49 -12.87 -7.61
N CYS A 110 -7.24 -12.05 -8.38
CA CYS A 110 -7.44 -12.27 -9.81
C CYS A 110 -6.13 -12.13 -10.61
N VAL A 111 -5.31 -11.13 -10.27
CA VAL A 111 -3.98 -10.93 -10.86
C VAL A 111 -3.09 -12.12 -10.51
N ASP A 112 -2.99 -12.49 -9.22
CA ASP A 112 -2.21 -13.64 -8.74
C ASP A 112 -2.60 -14.95 -9.47
N ALA A 113 -3.91 -15.16 -9.66
CA ALA A 113 -4.45 -16.33 -10.35
C ALA A 113 -4.14 -16.31 -11.85
N ILE A 114 -4.21 -15.16 -12.54
CA ILE A 114 -3.87 -15.06 -13.98
C ILE A 114 -2.37 -15.23 -14.23
N THR A 115 -1.52 -14.70 -13.35
CA THR A 115 -0.07 -15.00 -13.35
C THR A 115 0.13 -16.52 -13.28
N SER A 116 -0.48 -17.17 -12.29
CA SER A 116 -0.35 -18.62 -12.08
C SER A 116 -0.90 -19.46 -13.25
N ILE A 117 -2.04 -19.07 -13.82
CA ILE A 117 -2.66 -19.73 -14.98
C ILE A 117 -1.72 -19.64 -16.19
N THR A 118 -1.22 -18.44 -16.50
CA THR A 118 -0.36 -18.21 -17.67
C THR A 118 1.00 -18.91 -17.54
N THR A 119 1.60 -18.90 -16.34
CA THR A 119 2.90 -19.54 -16.08
C THR A 119 2.87 -21.06 -16.24
N HIS A 120 1.74 -21.71 -15.87
CA HIS A 120 1.69 -23.17 -15.71
C HIS A 120 0.74 -23.92 -16.67
N VAL A 121 -0.21 -23.25 -17.31
CA VAL A 121 -1.16 -23.87 -18.27
C VAL A 121 -0.79 -23.43 -19.69
N THR A 122 0.27 -24.04 -20.23
CA THR A 122 1.03 -23.55 -21.40
C THR A 122 0.69 -24.23 -22.73
N LYS A 123 0.01 -25.39 -22.73
CA LYS A 123 -0.50 -26.05 -23.96
C LYS A 123 -1.47 -25.18 -24.79
N PRO A 124 -2.42 -24.42 -24.20
CA PRO A 124 -3.25 -23.50 -24.98
C PRO A 124 -2.42 -22.32 -25.47
N PRO A 125 -2.62 -21.83 -26.71
CA PRO A 125 -1.90 -20.66 -27.19
C PRO A 125 -2.24 -19.44 -26.32
N PHE A 126 -1.27 -18.54 -26.09
CA PHE A 126 -1.43 -17.36 -25.24
C PHE A 126 -2.68 -16.53 -25.56
N SER A 127 -3.08 -16.46 -26.84
CA SER A 127 -4.30 -15.74 -27.25
C SER A 127 -5.61 -16.30 -26.67
N ALA A 128 -5.63 -17.53 -26.15
CA ALA A 128 -6.76 -18.10 -25.40
C ALA A 128 -6.93 -17.49 -24.00
N ILE A 129 -5.86 -16.93 -23.42
CA ILE A 129 -5.90 -16.15 -22.17
C ILE A 129 -6.07 -14.66 -22.49
N LEU A 130 -5.35 -14.16 -23.50
CA LEU A 130 -5.35 -12.75 -23.87
C LEU A 130 -6.74 -12.27 -24.34
N LYS A 131 -7.40 -12.99 -25.26
CA LYS A 131 -8.63 -12.51 -25.91
C LYS A 131 -9.78 -12.24 -24.92
N PRO A 132 -10.18 -13.17 -24.02
CA PRO A 132 -11.23 -12.91 -23.05
C PRO A 132 -10.94 -11.73 -22.10
N LEU A 133 -9.67 -11.49 -21.78
CA LEU A 133 -9.24 -10.37 -20.94
C LEU A 133 -9.23 -9.03 -21.71
N VAL A 134 -8.84 -9.04 -22.99
CA VAL A 134 -8.93 -7.88 -23.90
C VAL A 134 -10.39 -7.52 -24.15
N ASP A 135 -11.25 -8.50 -24.40
CA ASP A 135 -12.69 -8.27 -24.58
C ASP A 135 -13.31 -7.63 -23.33
N ALA A 136 -12.95 -8.10 -22.14
CA ALA A 136 -13.36 -7.44 -20.89
C ALA A 136 -12.86 -6.00 -20.81
N LEU A 137 -11.58 -5.72 -21.11
CA LEU A 137 -11.02 -4.37 -21.04
C LEU A 137 -11.75 -3.35 -21.92
N PHE A 138 -12.16 -3.75 -23.14
CA PHE A 138 -12.78 -2.83 -24.10
C PHE A 138 -14.29 -2.64 -23.93
N HIS A 139 -15.02 -3.59 -23.33
CA HIS A 139 -16.48 -3.49 -23.16
C HIS A 139 -16.91 -2.96 -21.78
N GLU A 140 -16.07 -3.09 -20.74
CA GLU A 140 -16.44 -2.76 -19.35
C GLU A 140 -16.42 -1.24 -19.05
N GLN A 141 -17.53 -0.74 -18.49
CA GLN A 141 -17.72 0.69 -18.12
C GLN A 141 -17.52 0.98 -16.62
N ASP A 142 -17.42 -0.06 -15.80
CA ASP A 142 -17.13 0.03 -14.36
C ASP A 142 -15.62 0.22 -14.12
N GLN A 143 -15.27 1.08 -13.16
CA GLN A 143 -13.89 1.41 -12.86
C GLN A 143 -13.14 0.24 -12.19
N ASN A 144 -13.80 -0.54 -11.32
CA ASN A 144 -13.13 -1.68 -10.70
C ASN A 144 -12.83 -2.76 -11.74
N SER A 145 -13.78 -3.02 -12.63
CA SER A 145 -13.65 -3.91 -13.79
C SER A 145 -12.53 -3.48 -14.74
N GLN A 146 -12.47 -2.19 -15.12
CA GLN A 146 -11.38 -1.64 -15.94
C GLN A 146 -10.00 -1.79 -15.26
N ILE A 147 -9.91 -1.57 -13.94
CA ILE A 147 -8.68 -1.82 -13.16
C ILE A 147 -8.32 -3.31 -13.19
N GLY A 148 -9.27 -4.19 -12.88
CA GLY A 148 -9.08 -5.64 -12.83
C GLY A 148 -8.62 -6.21 -14.17
N ALA A 149 -9.30 -5.85 -15.27
CA ALA A 149 -8.92 -6.27 -16.63
C ALA A 149 -7.54 -5.77 -17.02
N SER A 150 -7.21 -4.49 -16.76
CA SER A 150 -5.89 -3.93 -17.08
C SER A 150 -4.76 -4.65 -16.33
N LEU A 151 -4.92 -4.90 -15.03
CA LEU A 151 -3.90 -5.55 -14.21
C LEU A 151 -3.78 -7.06 -14.49
N CYS A 152 -4.89 -7.75 -14.80
CA CYS A 152 -4.85 -9.15 -15.21
C CYS A 152 -4.19 -9.32 -16.59
N LEU A 153 -4.43 -8.39 -17.52
CA LEU A 153 -3.69 -8.36 -18.79
C LEU A 153 -2.20 -8.08 -18.58
N ALA A 154 -1.84 -7.17 -17.67
CA ALA A 154 -0.45 -6.86 -17.36
C ALA A 154 0.28 -8.11 -16.85
N ALA A 155 -0.30 -8.80 -15.88
CA ALA A 155 0.20 -10.08 -15.36
C ALA A 155 0.23 -11.19 -16.41
N ALA A 156 -0.76 -11.30 -17.29
CA ALA A 156 -0.74 -12.27 -18.38
C ALA A 156 0.43 -12.02 -19.35
N VAL A 157 0.72 -10.75 -19.68
CA VAL A 157 1.86 -10.40 -20.55
C VAL A 157 3.21 -10.61 -19.84
N GLU A 158 3.33 -10.29 -18.55
CA GLU A 158 4.56 -10.49 -17.78
C GLU A 158 4.83 -11.97 -17.41
N ALA A 159 3.81 -12.83 -17.43
CA ALA A 159 3.92 -14.27 -17.15
C ALA A 159 4.02 -15.16 -18.41
N ALA A 160 3.88 -14.60 -19.62
CA ALA A 160 3.94 -15.36 -20.86
C ALA A 160 5.39 -15.72 -21.23
N GLN A 161 5.66 -17.01 -21.47
CA GLN A 161 6.98 -17.48 -21.90
C GLN A 161 7.29 -17.06 -23.34
N GLU A 162 6.30 -17.16 -24.24
CA GLU A 162 6.39 -16.73 -25.65
C GLU A 162 5.20 -15.82 -25.99
N PRO A 163 5.25 -14.52 -25.67
CA PRO A 163 4.20 -13.57 -26.02
C PRO A 163 4.23 -13.20 -27.52
N ASP A 164 3.07 -13.24 -28.18
CA ASP A 164 2.93 -12.77 -29.56
C ASP A 164 3.12 -11.24 -29.64
N THR A 165 4.35 -10.82 -29.94
CA THR A 165 4.70 -9.40 -30.07
C THR A 165 3.96 -8.67 -31.20
N ALA A 166 3.40 -9.38 -32.19
CA ALA A 166 2.60 -8.76 -33.26
C ALA A 166 1.15 -8.51 -32.80
N GLU A 167 0.50 -9.49 -32.15
CA GLU A 167 -0.82 -9.30 -31.52
C GLU A 167 -0.74 -8.21 -30.42
N LEU A 168 0.32 -8.22 -29.60
CA LEU A 168 0.54 -7.21 -28.56
C LEU A 168 0.88 -5.81 -29.12
N LYS A 169 1.58 -5.70 -30.27
CA LYS A 169 1.80 -4.42 -30.95
C LYS A 169 0.50 -3.81 -31.48
N ILE A 170 -0.40 -4.64 -32.01
CA ILE A 170 -1.75 -4.21 -32.43
C ILE A 170 -2.59 -3.80 -31.20
N LEU A 171 -2.48 -4.53 -30.08
CA LEU A 171 -3.11 -4.17 -28.82
C LEU A 171 -2.62 -2.81 -28.32
N LEU A 172 -1.30 -2.60 -28.22
CA LEU A 172 -0.68 -1.34 -27.77
C LEU A 172 -1.20 -0.11 -28.52
N GLN A 173 -1.35 -0.20 -29.85
CA GLN A 173 -1.93 0.87 -30.67
C GLN A 173 -3.39 1.20 -30.32
N LYS A 174 -4.18 0.22 -29.88
CA LYS A 174 -5.54 0.42 -29.36
C LYS A 174 -5.51 1.01 -27.94
N LEU A 175 -4.61 0.52 -27.08
CA LEU A 175 -4.48 0.99 -25.69
C LEU A 175 -4.06 2.47 -25.62
N LEU A 176 -3.15 2.92 -26.50
CA LEU A 176 -2.74 4.33 -26.58
C LEU A 176 -3.89 5.28 -26.95
N LYS A 177 -4.90 4.80 -27.69
CA LYS A 177 -6.15 5.54 -27.96
C LYS A 177 -7.11 5.46 -26.77
N LEU A 178 -7.22 4.29 -26.13
CA LEU A 178 -8.11 4.05 -25.00
C LEU A 178 -7.72 4.87 -23.76
N VAL A 179 -6.44 4.94 -23.41
CA VAL A 179 -5.94 5.68 -22.23
C VAL A 179 -6.16 7.19 -22.34
N LYS A 180 -6.17 7.71 -23.57
CA LYS A 180 -6.48 9.12 -23.88
C LYS A 180 -7.98 9.43 -23.91
N SER A 181 -8.85 8.41 -23.87
CA SER A 181 -10.30 8.62 -23.82
C SER A 181 -10.79 8.93 -22.41
N ASP A 182 -11.73 9.86 -22.29
CA ASP A 182 -12.31 10.24 -20.99
C ASP A 182 -13.44 9.33 -20.51
N CYS A 183 -13.91 8.38 -21.35
CA CYS A 183 -14.75 7.29 -20.87
C CYS A 183 -13.97 6.23 -20.07
N PHE A 184 -12.64 6.15 -20.27
CA PHE A 184 -11.79 5.18 -19.59
C PHE A 184 -11.24 5.76 -18.28
N LYS A 185 -11.70 5.22 -17.15
CA LYS A 185 -11.46 5.77 -15.80
C LYS A 185 -10.20 5.23 -15.16
N ALA A 186 -9.77 4.02 -15.52
CA ALA A 186 -8.64 3.32 -14.91
C ALA A 186 -7.28 3.69 -15.52
N LYS A 187 -7.05 4.97 -15.88
CA LYS A 187 -5.89 5.41 -16.69
C LYS A 187 -4.54 4.96 -16.11
N SER A 188 -4.37 4.94 -14.78
CA SER A 188 -3.19 4.40 -14.09
C SER A 188 -2.97 2.91 -14.29
N ALA A 189 -4.00 2.07 -14.16
CA ALA A 189 -3.91 0.62 -14.35
C ALA A 189 -3.64 0.25 -15.82
N LEU A 190 -4.19 1.02 -16.76
CA LEU A 190 -3.94 0.86 -18.19
C LEU A 190 -2.52 1.28 -18.59
N LEU A 191 -1.92 2.28 -17.92
CA LEU A 191 -0.49 2.59 -18.07
C LEU A 191 0.40 1.44 -17.58
N VAL A 192 0.05 0.74 -16.50
CA VAL A 192 0.79 -0.47 -16.07
C VAL A 192 0.78 -1.53 -17.18
N LEU A 193 -0.38 -1.83 -17.77
CA LEU A 193 -0.49 -2.76 -18.91
C LEU A 193 0.34 -2.30 -20.13
N ILE A 194 0.32 -1.01 -20.46
CA ILE A 194 1.17 -0.44 -21.52
C ILE A 194 2.65 -0.69 -21.21
N GLY A 195 3.06 -0.55 -19.95
CA GLY A 195 4.42 -0.87 -19.49
C GLY A 195 4.77 -2.36 -19.64
N SER A 196 3.88 -3.27 -19.25
CA SER A 196 4.06 -4.71 -19.43
C SER A 196 4.25 -5.08 -20.92
N ILE A 197 3.45 -4.51 -21.82
CA ILE A 197 3.57 -4.72 -23.26
C ILE A 197 4.84 -4.10 -23.86
N VAL A 198 5.31 -2.97 -23.32
CA VAL A 198 6.62 -2.40 -23.67
C VAL A 198 7.76 -3.31 -23.23
N SER A 199 7.65 -3.93 -22.05
CA SER A 199 8.71 -4.77 -21.46
C SER A 199 9.04 -6.00 -22.31
N VAL A 200 8.06 -6.54 -23.05
CA VAL A 200 8.24 -7.65 -24.01
C VAL A 200 8.66 -7.19 -25.42
N GLY A 201 9.04 -5.92 -25.60
CA GLY A 201 9.62 -5.41 -26.86
C GLY A 201 8.62 -5.25 -28.01
N ALA A 202 7.34 -5.00 -27.73
CA ALA A 202 6.32 -4.74 -28.75
C ALA A 202 6.37 -3.29 -29.33
N ALA A 203 7.29 -2.43 -28.85
CA ALA A 203 7.34 -1.01 -29.18
C ALA A 203 8.37 -0.65 -30.28
N LYS A 204 9.07 -1.64 -30.85
CA LYS A 204 10.12 -1.62 -31.91
C LYS A 204 9.77 -0.94 -33.25
N THR A 205 9.09 0.20 -33.26
CA THR A 205 8.78 0.98 -34.46
C THR A 205 8.75 2.46 -34.10
N LYS A 206 9.65 3.26 -34.67
CA LYS A 206 9.87 4.67 -34.35
C LYS A 206 8.59 5.52 -34.23
N ASN A 207 7.62 5.33 -35.14
CA ASN A 207 6.33 6.04 -35.09
C ASN A 207 5.46 5.66 -33.87
N LEU A 208 5.47 4.38 -33.49
CA LEU A 208 4.77 3.88 -32.29
C LEU A 208 5.48 4.34 -31.02
N LEU A 209 6.82 4.27 -31.00
CA LEU A 209 7.66 4.74 -29.90
C LEU A 209 7.45 6.25 -29.64
N ASN A 210 7.42 7.08 -30.67
CA ASN A 210 7.12 8.51 -30.55
C ASN A 210 5.71 8.76 -29.98
N CYS A 211 4.69 8.07 -30.51
CA CYS A 211 3.30 8.18 -30.03
C CYS A 211 3.15 7.74 -28.56
N LEU A 212 3.85 6.67 -28.16
CA LEU A 212 3.93 6.16 -26.79
C LEU A 212 4.63 7.17 -25.86
N ILE A 213 5.83 7.65 -26.22
CA ILE A 213 6.59 8.62 -25.41
C ILE A 213 5.78 9.90 -25.22
N SER A 214 5.25 10.48 -26.31
CA SER A 214 4.38 11.66 -26.26
C SER A 214 3.21 11.48 -25.30
N THR A 215 2.49 10.36 -25.42
CA THR A 215 1.33 10.03 -24.57
C THR A 215 1.73 9.80 -23.11
N THR A 216 2.88 9.19 -22.86
CA THR A 216 3.35 8.89 -21.50
C THR A 216 3.85 10.15 -20.80
N VAL A 217 4.59 11.02 -21.52
CA VAL A 217 5.08 12.32 -21.03
C VAL A 217 3.92 13.26 -20.68
N GLU A 218 2.82 13.23 -21.43
CA GLU A 218 1.57 13.91 -21.13
C GLU A 218 0.99 13.49 -19.76
N PHE A 219 0.93 12.18 -19.49
CA PHE A 219 0.43 11.64 -18.22
C PHE A 219 1.32 11.91 -17.00
N LEU A 220 2.60 12.31 -17.17
CA LEU A 220 3.41 12.84 -16.06
C LEU A 220 2.83 14.13 -15.44
N SER A 221 1.87 14.77 -16.11
CA SER A 221 1.17 15.97 -15.62
C SER A 221 -0.28 15.71 -15.17
N SER A 222 -0.71 14.45 -15.08
CA SER A 222 -2.07 14.08 -14.63
C SER A 222 -2.36 14.51 -13.19
N GLU A 223 -3.61 14.81 -12.85
CA GLU A 223 -4.02 15.12 -11.47
C GLU A 223 -3.88 13.91 -10.53
N ASP A 224 -4.18 12.71 -11.04
CA ASP A 224 -4.02 11.45 -10.29
C ASP A 224 -2.53 11.10 -10.12
N TRP A 225 -2.12 10.92 -8.86
CA TRP A 225 -0.75 10.55 -8.51
C TRP A 225 -0.39 9.14 -8.97
N ALA A 226 -1.35 8.21 -9.02
CA ALA A 226 -1.10 6.84 -9.48
C ALA A 226 -0.86 6.82 -11.00
N THR A 227 -1.58 7.65 -11.75
CA THR A 227 -1.37 7.87 -13.19
C THR A 227 0.00 8.50 -13.45
N ARG A 228 0.42 9.52 -12.68
CA ARG A 228 1.78 10.09 -12.79
C ARG A 228 2.88 9.07 -12.46
N LYS A 229 2.69 8.22 -11.44
CA LYS A 229 3.62 7.13 -11.10
C LYS A 229 3.72 6.12 -12.25
N ALA A 230 2.59 5.60 -12.73
CA ALA A 230 2.56 4.61 -13.79
C ALA A 230 3.17 5.13 -15.10
N ALA A 231 2.97 6.42 -15.42
CA ALA A 231 3.61 7.06 -16.56
C ALA A 231 5.15 7.07 -16.44
N ALA A 232 5.71 7.41 -15.28
CA ALA A 232 7.16 7.32 -15.06
C ALA A 232 7.67 5.88 -15.21
N GLU A 233 6.95 4.89 -14.67
CA GLU A 233 7.31 3.46 -14.80
C GLU A 233 7.24 2.93 -16.25
N VAL A 234 6.40 3.50 -17.11
CA VAL A 234 6.39 3.20 -18.56
C VAL A 234 7.63 3.78 -19.24
N LEU A 235 8.02 5.02 -18.92
CA LEU A 235 9.27 5.60 -19.43
C LEU A 235 10.50 4.82 -18.95
N GLU A 236 10.48 4.27 -17.74
CA GLU A 236 11.58 3.46 -17.22
C GLU A 236 11.69 2.09 -17.91
N ARG A 237 10.54 1.41 -18.11
CA ARG A 237 10.48 0.15 -18.87
C ARG A 237 10.92 0.31 -20.32
N LEU A 238 10.64 1.46 -20.96
CA LEU A 238 11.17 1.80 -22.28
C LEU A 238 12.71 1.72 -22.33
N VAL A 239 13.41 2.31 -21.36
CA VAL A 239 14.88 2.26 -21.27
C VAL A 239 15.42 0.87 -20.94
N THR A 240 14.56 -0.07 -20.56
CA THR A 240 14.94 -1.49 -20.42
C THR A 240 14.76 -2.25 -21.74
N ALA A 241 13.69 -1.99 -22.49
CA ALA A 241 13.31 -2.79 -23.67
C ALA A 241 13.79 -2.25 -25.04
N GLU A 242 13.99 -0.94 -25.20
CA GLU A 242 14.09 -0.27 -26.52
C GLU A 242 15.31 0.68 -26.62
N ARG A 243 16.42 0.37 -25.92
CA ARG A 243 17.55 1.30 -25.68
C ARG A 243 18.06 2.02 -26.94
N ASP A 244 18.18 1.32 -28.06
CA ASP A 244 18.91 1.81 -29.24
C ASP A 244 18.17 2.95 -29.98
N MET A 245 16.84 3.01 -29.86
CA MET A 245 16.01 4.05 -30.51
C MET A 245 15.68 5.24 -29.59
N LEU A 246 16.07 5.19 -28.31
CA LEU A 246 15.76 6.22 -27.33
C LEU A 246 16.67 7.48 -27.30
N PRO A 247 17.93 7.48 -27.79
CA PRO A 247 18.79 8.66 -27.75
C PRO A 247 18.17 9.94 -28.34
N GLU A 248 17.41 9.83 -29.43
CA GLU A 248 16.68 10.96 -30.05
C GLU A 248 15.69 11.64 -29.09
N PHE A 249 15.06 10.86 -28.21
CA PHE A 249 14.04 11.34 -27.27
C PHE A 249 14.63 11.78 -25.92
N LYS A 250 15.91 11.46 -25.65
CA LYS A 250 16.58 11.64 -24.36
C LYS A 250 16.43 13.06 -23.82
N ALA A 251 16.72 14.08 -24.63
CA ALA A 251 16.69 15.48 -24.20
C ALA A 251 15.29 15.93 -23.74
N SER A 252 14.25 15.59 -24.50
CA SER A 252 12.87 15.93 -24.18
C SER A 252 12.39 15.23 -22.90
N CYS A 253 12.63 13.93 -22.78
CA CYS A 253 12.19 13.15 -21.62
C CYS A 253 12.94 13.56 -20.34
N VAL A 254 14.27 13.75 -20.40
CA VAL A 254 15.07 14.22 -19.24
C VAL A 254 14.64 15.62 -18.80
N ALA A 255 14.37 16.55 -19.73
CA ALA A 255 13.89 17.89 -19.39
C ALA A 255 12.51 17.86 -18.71
N THR A 256 11.57 17.06 -19.22
CA THR A 256 10.24 16.94 -18.58
C THR A 256 10.32 16.23 -17.23
N LEU A 257 11.08 15.14 -17.11
CA LEU A 257 11.27 14.42 -15.85
C LEU A 257 11.92 15.31 -14.77
N ASP A 258 12.96 16.09 -15.08
CA ASP A 258 13.56 17.00 -14.09
C ASP A 258 12.57 18.09 -13.65
N SER A 259 11.74 18.63 -14.56
CA SER A 259 10.68 19.58 -14.23
C SER A 259 9.57 19.02 -13.31
N ARG A 260 9.46 17.68 -13.20
CA ARG A 260 8.44 16.97 -12.42
C ARG A 260 8.99 16.22 -11.19
N ARG A 261 10.32 16.19 -10.98
CA ARG A 261 10.96 15.41 -9.88
C ARG A 261 10.58 15.84 -8.47
N PHE A 262 9.98 17.03 -8.31
CA PHE A 262 9.48 17.59 -7.05
C PHE A 262 7.95 17.43 -6.88
N ASP A 263 7.40 16.25 -7.21
CA ASP A 263 5.99 15.93 -6.94
C ASP A 263 5.62 16.11 -5.44
N LYS A 264 4.34 16.34 -5.14
CA LYS A 264 3.84 16.43 -3.77
C LYS A 264 3.87 15.06 -3.05
N VAL A 265 3.66 13.97 -3.77
CA VAL A 265 3.55 12.60 -3.24
C VAL A 265 4.92 11.92 -3.21
N LYS A 266 5.30 11.34 -2.06
CA LYS A 266 6.62 10.71 -1.83
C LYS A 266 6.95 9.65 -2.89
N VAL A 267 6.09 8.65 -3.07
CA VAL A 267 6.34 7.56 -4.03
C VAL A 267 6.39 8.02 -5.49
N VAL A 268 5.75 9.14 -5.85
CA VAL A 268 5.86 9.72 -7.19
C VAL A 268 7.23 10.39 -7.35
N ARG A 269 7.72 11.15 -6.36
CA ARG A 269 9.10 11.69 -6.39
C ARG A 269 10.14 10.58 -6.54
N GLU A 270 10.04 9.52 -5.74
CA GLU A 270 11.00 8.40 -5.76
C GLU A 270 11.03 7.73 -7.13
N THR A 271 9.86 7.45 -7.71
CA THR A 271 9.73 6.92 -9.07
C THR A 271 10.33 7.89 -10.10
N MET A 272 9.95 9.18 -10.07
CA MET A 272 10.42 10.19 -11.04
C MET A 272 11.94 10.39 -11.01
N ASN A 273 12.59 10.37 -9.84
CA ASN A 273 14.04 10.53 -9.76
C ASN A 273 14.76 9.26 -10.25
N ARG A 274 14.30 8.05 -9.88
CA ARG A 274 14.82 6.79 -10.41
C ARG A 274 14.72 6.71 -11.94
N THR A 275 13.55 7.05 -12.49
CA THR A 275 13.35 7.11 -13.95
C THR A 275 14.26 8.16 -14.59
N LEU A 276 14.42 9.34 -13.98
CA LEU A 276 15.30 10.41 -14.47
C LEU A 276 16.79 10.01 -14.49
N GLU A 277 17.26 9.26 -13.49
CA GLU A 277 18.60 8.68 -13.44
C GLU A 277 18.83 7.68 -14.59
N VAL A 278 17.88 6.74 -14.77
CA VAL A 278 17.89 5.74 -15.85
C VAL A 278 17.90 6.42 -17.23
N TRP A 279 17.12 7.49 -17.43
CA TRP A 279 17.13 8.26 -18.69
C TRP A 279 18.38 9.10 -18.90
N ARG A 280 19.02 9.60 -17.83
CA ARG A 280 20.32 10.30 -17.92
C ARG A 280 21.45 9.37 -18.37
N ALA A 281 21.40 8.10 -17.95
CA ALA A 281 22.39 7.07 -18.26
C ALA A 281 22.36 6.53 -19.71
N LEU A 282 21.34 6.86 -20.51
CA LEU A 282 21.33 6.55 -21.95
C LEU A 282 22.56 7.15 -22.67
N PRO A 283 23.05 6.55 -23.77
CA PRO A 283 24.03 7.20 -24.64
C PRO A 283 23.57 8.59 -25.09
N ALA A 284 24.52 9.50 -25.31
CA ALA A 284 24.23 10.73 -26.05
C ALA A 284 24.08 10.39 -27.54
N VAL A 285 23.25 11.14 -28.27
CA VAL A 285 23.32 11.12 -29.74
C VAL A 285 24.64 11.75 -30.14
N TYR A 286 25.60 10.93 -30.57
CA TYR A 286 26.66 11.40 -31.43
C TYR A 286 26.00 11.77 -32.76
N GLN A 287 25.71 13.06 -32.94
CA GLN A 287 25.70 13.60 -34.29
C GLN A 287 27.16 13.54 -34.74
N GLU A 288 27.46 12.68 -35.71
CA GLU A 288 28.58 12.95 -36.60
C GLU A 288 28.22 14.25 -37.32
N GLU A 289 28.66 15.37 -36.76
CA GLU A 289 28.57 16.67 -37.39
C GLU A 289 29.44 16.60 -38.64
N SER A 290 28.78 16.33 -39.78
CA SER A 290 29.43 15.97 -41.04
C SER A 290 30.11 17.19 -41.63
N THR A 291 31.30 17.50 -41.11
CA THR A 291 32.17 18.57 -41.60
C THR A 291 32.30 18.45 -43.12
N PRO A 292 31.97 19.49 -43.90
CA PRO A 292 32.11 19.44 -45.35
C PRO A 292 33.60 19.29 -45.67
N LYS A 293 33.98 18.13 -46.20
CA LYS A 293 35.35 17.85 -46.65
C LYS A 293 35.63 18.60 -47.94
N ASP A 294 35.95 19.87 -47.82
CA ASP A 294 36.54 20.62 -48.93
C ASP A 294 38.04 20.30 -49.04
N SER A 295 38.39 19.67 -50.16
CA SER A 295 39.53 20.02 -51.03
C SER A 295 40.78 20.66 -50.41
N GLY A 296 41.93 19.98 -50.46
CA GLY A 296 43.23 20.68 -50.37
C GLY A 296 44.42 19.86 -49.89
N SER A 297 45.27 19.42 -50.82
CA SER A 297 46.66 19.01 -50.56
C SER A 297 47.55 20.23 -50.22
N GLY A 298 48.56 20.06 -49.36
CA GLY A 298 49.65 21.05 -49.26
C GLY A 298 50.55 20.89 -48.05
N GLU A 299 51.83 20.57 -48.27
CA GLU A 299 52.87 20.57 -47.24
C GLU A 299 53.22 22.02 -46.85
N HIS A 300 53.30 22.33 -45.54
CA HIS A 300 54.54 22.82 -44.88
C HIS A 300 54.29 23.38 -43.47
N SER A 301 55.02 22.83 -42.51
CA SER A 301 55.58 23.58 -41.36
C SER A 301 56.87 24.30 -41.83
N PRO A 302 57.38 25.38 -41.19
CA PRO A 302 57.59 25.43 -39.72
C PRO A 302 57.60 26.84 -39.05
N ILE A 303 58.12 26.84 -37.80
CA ILE A 303 58.74 27.94 -37.00
C ILE A 303 57.89 28.54 -35.87
N ARG A 304 58.55 28.62 -34.70
CA ARG A 304 58.08 29.18 -33.42
C ARG A 304 58.17 30.71 -33.43
N LEU A 305 57.38 31.38 -32.59
CA LEU A 305 57.90 32.52 -31.83
C LEU A 305 57.18 32.66 -30.46
N SER A 306 57.96 32.68 -29.39
CA SER A 306 57.50 32.86 -28.01
C SER A 306 57.68 34.30 -27.55
N ARG A 307 56.64 34.99 -27.08
CA ARG A 307 56.81 36.28 -26.40
C ARG A 307 55.68 36.65 -25.44
N SER A 308 55.98 36.58 -24.14
CA SER A 308 55.33 37.42 -23.11
C SER A 308 55.91 38.84 -23.15
N PRO A 309 55.16 39.86 -22.70
CA PRO A 309 55.63 40.58 -21.50
C PRO A 309 54.47 40.97 -20.54
N SER A 310 54.79 41.76 -19.51
CA SER A 310 54.06 41.79 -18.23
C SER A 310 53.60 43.17 -17.73
N ASN A 311 52.39 43.18 -17.14
CA ASN A 311 51.99 43.85 -15.89
C ASN A 311 51.93 45.41 -15.75
N SER A 312 50.72 45.95 -15.54
CA SER A 312 50.37 47.23 -14.85
C SER A 312 48.82 47.43 -14.78
N GLY A 313 48.16 48.13 -13.83
CA GLY A 313 48.64 48.65 -12.53
C GLY A 313 47.78 49.78 -11.90
N SER A 314 46.75 49.46 -11.08
CA SER A 314 45.92 50.38 -10.22
C SER A 314 45.01 51.41 -10.96
N VAL A 315 43.98 52.09 -10.40
CA VAL A 315 43.58 52.54 -9.03
C VAL A 315 42.03 52.48 -8.81
N THR A 316 41.54 52.48 -7.55
CA THR A 316 40.10 52.49 -7.11
C THR A 316 39.66 53.78 -6.39
N PRO A 317 38.34 54.09 -6.30
CA PRO A 317 37.64 54.12 -4.98
C PRO A 317 36.17 53.57 -5.03
N GLN A 318 35.60 52.84 -4.06
CA GLN A 318 35.30 53.09 -2.62
C GLN A 318 34.11 54.05 -2.33
N LEU A 319 32.95 53.52 -1.87
CA LEU A 319 32.30 53.90 -0.59
C LEU A 319 31.22 52.87 -0.11
N LYS A 320 30.37 53.23 0.88
CA LYS A 320 29.71 52.33 1.85
C LYS A 320 28.19 52.61 2.07
N GLN A 321 27.57 51.78 2.93
CA GLN A 321 26.26 51.90 3.63
C GLN A 321 24.98 51.37 2.92
N MET A 322 23.84 51.15 3.59
CA MET A 322 23.51 50.25 4.75
C MET A 322 22.08 50.51 5.30
N MET A 323 21.32 49.43 5.57
CA MET A 323 20.07 49.30 6.39
C MET A 323 18.69 49.91 5.96
N THR A 324 17.74 48.98 5.75
CA THR A 324 16.32 48.93 6.22
C THR A 324 15.24 49.99 5.91
N SER A 325 14.18 49.50 5.23
CA SER A 325 12.74 49.61 5.55
C SER A 325 11.94 50.90 5.30
N ARG A 326 10.80 50.77 4.59
CA ARG A 326 9.42 51.01 5.10
C ARG A 326 8.34 50.70 4.05
N SER A 327 7.11 50.47 4.50
CA SER A 327 5.90 50.29 3.67
C SER A 327 5.20 51.63 3.37
N PRO A 328 4.24 51.66 2.42
CA PRO A 328 3.11 52.60 2.43
C PRO A 328 1.75 51.91 2.65
N SER A 329 0.74 52.66 3.10
CA SER A 329 -0.62 52.15 3.33
C SER A 329 -1.70 53.24 3.30
N SER A 330 -2.68 53.12 2.40
CA SER A 330 -3.93 53.92 2.30
C SER A 330 -4.83 53.22 1.26
N SER A 331 -6.12 52.88 1.44
CA SER A 331 -7.34 53.71 1.69
C SER A 331 -7.58 54.79 0.61
N SER A 332 -8.70 54.88 -0.12
CA SER A 332 -9.90 54.02 -0.30
C SER A 332 -10.61 54.46 -1.62
N SER A 333 -11.86 54.15 -2.04
CA SER A 333 -13.06 53.45 -1.49
C SER A 333 -14.10 53.20 -2.61
N SER A 334 -14.97 52.18 -2.42
CA SER A 334 -16.38 52.07 -2.89
C SER A 334 -16.80 52.26 -4.37
N ILE A 335 -17.47 51.24 -4.94
CA ILE A 335 -18.90 51.26 -5.32
C ILE A 335 -19.39 49.81 -5.55
N ALA A 336 -20.71 49.56 -5.52
CA ALA A 336 -21.28 48.22 -5.32
C ALA A 336 -22.23 47.74 -6.43
N SER A 337 -22.48 46.43 -6.47
CA SER A 337 -23.75 45.87 -6.92
C SER A 337 -24.14 44.64 -6.06
N ASN A 338 -25.43 44.38 -5.92
CA ASN A 338 -26.01 43.37 -5.02
C ASN A 338 -26.66 42.23 -5.82
N GLN A 339 -26.59 40.98 -5.31
CA GLN A 339 -27.76 40.11 -5.12
C GLN A 339 -27.40 38.80 -4.37
N LYS A 340 -28.29 38.09 -3.65
CA LYS A 340 -29.13 38.44 -2.47
C LYS A 340 -29.94 37.20 -2.03
N ARG A 341 -29.54 36.52 -0.94
CA ARG A 341 -30.35 35.65 -0.03
C ARG A 341 -29.43 35.18 1.10
N THR A 342 -29.60 35.38 2.43
CA THR A 342 -30.74 35.36 3.40
C THR A 342 -31.37 33.99 3.61
N GLN A 343 -31.71 33.49 4.81
CA GLN A 343 -31.49 33.79 6.26
C GLN A 343 -32.06 32.58 7.07
N LYS A 344 -31.91 32.29 8.38
CA LYS A 344 -31.10 32.76 9.56
C LYS A 344 -31.26 31.67 10.67
N GLY A 345 -30.26 31.43 11.53
CA GLY A 345 -30.45 30.64 12.79
C GLY A 345 -29.14 30.11 13.39
N GLU A 346 -28.31 30.91 14.05
CA GLU A 346 -28.29 31.28 15.49
C GLU A 346 -27.78 30.22 16.51
N SER A 347 -26.59 30.54 17.04
CA SER A 347 -26.17 30.45 18.46
C SER A 347 -26.49 29.21 19.32
N ARG A 348 -25.44 28.43 19.65
CA ARG A 348 -24.80 28.44 21.00
C ARG A 348 -23.50 27.62 21.04
N LYS A 349 -22.56 28.04 21.89
CA LYS A 349 -21.43 27.22 22.38
C LYS A 349 -21.84 26.55 23.70
N PRO A 350 -21.14 25.49 24.13
CA PRO A 350 -20.32 25.69 25.33
C PRO A 350 -18.84 25.34 25.12
N ILE A 351 -18.06 25.50 26.19
CA ILE A 351 -16.60 25.34 26.26
C ILE A 351 -16.26 23.96 26.83
N THR A 352 -15.23 23.30 26.32
CA THR A 352 -14.59 22.15 27.01
C THR A 352 -13.09 22.31 27.16
N SER A 353 -12.58 21.61 28.17
CA SER A 353 -11.26 21.64 28.79
C SER A 353 -10.05 21.60 27.85
N ARG A 354 -9.20 22.60 28.02
CA ARG A 354 -7.75 22.59 27.74
C ARG A 354 -7.09 21.45 28.52
N SER A 355 -6.73 20.33 27.88
CA SER A 355 -5.90 19.28 28.47
C SER A 355 -4.41 19.54 28.22
N SER A 356 -3.55 19.10 29.15
CA SER A 356 -2.11 19.37 29.14
C SER A 356 -1.37 18.46 28.15
N LYS A 357 -0.60 19.08 27.26
CA LYS A 357 0.37 18.38 26.40
C LYS A 357 1.59 18.00 27.24
N VAL A 358 1.72 16.72 27.60
CA VAL A 358 2.83 16.24 28.43
C VAL A 358 4.01 15.85 27.53
N ASP A 359 5.00 16.74 27.42
CA ASP A 359 6.19 16.54 26.58
C ASP A 359 7.18 15.54 27.21
N PHE A 360 6.96 14.23 26.98
CA PHE A 360 7.96 13.19 27.21
C PHE A 360 9.04 13.21 26.11
N ARG A 361 9.81 14.30 26.04
CA ARG A 361 10.93 14.47 25.10
C ARG A 361 12.27 14.55 25.84
N LYS A 362 12.69 13.44 26.45
CA LYS A 362 14.01 13.30 27.10
C LYS A 362 14.98 12.44 26.28
N ASN A 363 15.94 13.13 25.67
CA ASN A 363 17.29 12.69 25.29
C ASN A 363 17.55 11.22 24.90
N PHE A 364 17.58 10.97 23.60
CA PHE A 364 18.63 10.13 22.98
C PHE A 364 19.35 10.93 21.88
N ARG A 365 20.18 11.90 22.28
CA ARG A 365 21.19 12.47 21.37
C ARG A 365 22.44 11.59 21.44
N SER A 366 22.61 10.69 20.48
CA SER A 366 23.96 10.19 20.17
C SER A 366 24.83 11.37 19.69
N ARG A 367 26.09 11.43 20.14
CA ARG A 367 27.03 12.48 19.73
C ARG A 367 27.74 12.05 18.45
N VAL A 368 27.26 12.49 17.29
CA VAL A 368 28.08 12.46 16.07
C VAL A 368 29.17 13.53 16.21
N VAL A 369 30.43 13.10 16.22
CA VAL A 369 31.59 14.00 16.26
C VAL A 369 31.91 14.45 14.82
N PRO A 370 31.91 15.77 14.52
CA PRO A 370 32.39 16.25 13.22
C PRO A 370 33.90 16.02 13.11
N CYS A 371 34.33 15.22 12.13
CA CYS A 371 35.75 15.09 11.81
C CYS A 371 36.17 16.27 10.95
N ASN A 372 36.85 17.25 11.56
CA ASN A 372 37.39 18.41 10.87
C ASN A 372 38.60 17.98 10.02
N TRP A 373 38.47 18.03 8.69
CA TRP A 373 39.62 17.96 7.79
C TRP A 373 40.30 19.32 7.74
N ASN A 374 41.54 19.36 8.23
CA ASN A 374 42.63 20.31 7.96
C ASN A 374 43.59 20.27 9.17
N ASP A 375 44.79 19.74 8.99
CA ASP A 375 45.97 20.57 8.66
C ASP A 375 47.17 19.69 8.30
N ASP A 376 48.14 20.30 7.62
CA ASP A 376 49.33 19.65 7.10
C ASP A 376 50.25 19.07 8.19
N ASN A 377 50.98 18.01 7.85
CA ASN A 377 52.39 18.00 8.22
C ASN A 377 53.27 17.23 7.22
N MET A 378 54.37 17.86 6.84
CA MET A 378 55.33 17.39 5.85
C MET A 378 56.45 16.61 6.55
N LEU A 379 56.79 15.43 6.04
CA LEU A 379 58.15 14.90 6.15
C LEU A 379 58.46 13.98 4.96
N ASP A 380 59.71 14.00 4.54
CA ASP A 380 60.23 13.57 3.25
C ASP A 380 61.18 12.37 3.41
N MET A 381 61.18 11.43 2.46
CA MET A 381 62.36 10.78 1.87
C MET A 381 62.04 9.50 1.09
N ALA A 382 62.89 9.24 0.08
CA ALA A 382 63.12 7.96 -0.62
C ALA A 382 61.95 7.35 -1.41
N ALA A 383 62.14 7.33 -2.74
CA ALA A 383 61.43 6.42 -3.64
C ALA A 383 62.29 5.16 -3.88
N ASP A 384 61.67 3.97 -3.91
CA ASP A 384 61.80 3.08 -5.08
C ASP A 384 60.69 1.99 -5.11
N ASN A 385 60.51 1.41 -6.30
CA ASN A 385 59.87 0.12 -6.63
C ASN A 385 58.36 -0.14 -6.40
N ALA A 386 57.73 -0.51 -7.52
CA ALA A 386 56.80 -1.63 -7.71
C ALA A 386 55.50 -1.75 -6.89
N ASN A 387 54.40 -1.43 -7.60
CA ASN A 387 53.08 -2.09 -7.68
C ASN A 387 52.76 -3.32 -6.77
N GLU A 388 51.46 -3.41 -6.40
CA GLU A 388 50.86 -4.21 -5.32
C GLU A 388 51.15 -3.63 -3.92
N CYS A 389 50.19 -3.48 -3.00
CA CYS A 389 48.80 -3.96 -2.97
C CYS A 389 47.84 -2.89 -2.41
N ASN A 390 46.76 -2.57 -3.14
CA ASN A 390 45.73 -1.61 -2.71
C ASN A 390 44.31 -2.22 -2.66
N LEU A 391 44.24 -3.55 -2.51
CA LEU A 391 43.02 -4.35 -2.64
C LEU A 391 42.19 -4.47 -1.34
N GLY A 392 42.77 -4.12 -0.17
CA GLY A 392 42.07 -4.21 1.12
C GLY A 392 40.98 -3.14 1.29
N ASN A 393 41.33 -1.87 1.03
CA ASN A 393 40.48 -0.70 1.29
C ASN A 393 39.13 -0.74 0.55
N GLN A 394 39.11 -1.29 -0.66
CA GLN A 394 37.91 -1.46 -1.47
C GLN A 394 36.87 -2.34 -0.75
N LYS A 395 37.33 -3.48 -0.19
CA LYS A 395 36.46 -4.43 0.49
C LYS A 395 35.94 -3.91 1.82
N GLU A 396 36.80 -3.24 2.60
CA GLU A 396 36.36 -2.61 3.85
C GLU A 396 35.30 -1.52 3.62
N PHE A 397 35.38 -0.79 2.51
CA PHE A 397 34.35 0.19 2.11
C PHE A 397 33.03 -0.47 1.69
N GLU A 398 33.09 -1.61 0.99
CA GLU A 398 31.92 -2.42 0.62
C GLU A 398 31.26 -3.06 1.85
N ASP A 399 32.04 -3.67 2.75
CA ASP A 399 31.55 -4.25 4.02
C ASP A 399 30.94 -3.16 4.94
N LEU A 400 31.56 -1.98 5.06
CA LEU A 400 30.99 -0.83 5.78
C LEU A 400 29.71 -0.29 5.13
N SER A 401 29.58 -0.38 3.81
CA SER A 401 28.35 0.02 3.10
C SER A 401 27.23 -1.00 3.32
N LEU A 402 27.54 -2.30 3.32
CA LEU A 402 26.60 -3.36 3.64
C LEU A 402 26.09 -3.26 5.09
N ILE A 403 26.97 -2.96 6.05
CA ILE A 403 26.60 -2.73 7.45
C ILE A 403 25.66 -1.52 7.58
N ARG A 404 25.90 -0.43 6.84
CA ARG A 404 25.01 0.76 6.84
C ARG A 404 23.61 0.42 6.29
N GLU A 405 23.53 -0.34 5.20
CA GLU A 405 22.24 -0.76 4.63
C GLU A 405 21.48 -1.68 5.60
N GLN A 406 22.16 -2.63 6.25
CA GLN A 406 21.55 -3.48 7.28
C GLN A 406 21.04 -2.68 8.49
N LEU A 407 21.80 -1.69 8.96
CA LEU A 407 21.35 -0.80 10.06
C LEU A 407 20.13 0.03 9.65
N LEU A 408 20.09 0.55 8.42
CA LEU A 408 18.94 1.28 7.87
C LEU A 408 17.72 0.38 7.68
N GLN A 409 17.92 -0.88 7.30
CA GLN A 409 16.86 -1.90 7.24
C GLN A 409 16.29 -2.20 8.64
N ILE A 410 17.15 -2.32 9.66
CA ILE A 410 16.76 -2.52 11.07
C ILE A 410 15.99 -1.30 11.61
N GLU A 411 16.44 -0.08 11.33
CA GLU A 411 15.74 1.16 11.75
C GLU A 411 14.34 1.26 11.13
N ASN A 412 14.18 0.88 9.85
CA ASN A 412 12.87 0.79 9.20
C ASN A 412 11.97 -0.29 9.81
N GLN A 413 12.51 -1.47 10.13
CA GLN A 413 11.76 -2.54 10.81
C GLN A 413 11.30 -2.12 12.21
N GLN A 414 12.18 -1.50 13.00
CA GLN A 414 11.84 -0.96 14.33
C GLN A 414 10.78 0.16 14.24
N SER A 415 10.89 1.03 13.22
CA SER A 415 9.89 2.09 12.97
C SER A 415 8.51 1.50 12.61
N SER A 416 8.46 0.45 11.80
CA SER A 416 7.22 -0.25 11.45
C SER A 416 6.59 -0.97 12.64
N LEU A 417 7.41 -1.64 13.48
CA LEU A 417 6.96 -2.24 14.73
C LEU A 417 6.41 -1.20 15.71
N LEU A 418 7.03 0.00 15.79
CA LEU A 418 6.55 1.08 16.64
C LEU A 418 5.21 1.66 16.15
N GLU A 419 5.02 1.84 14.83
CA GLU A 419 3.71 2.25 14.29
C GLU A 419 2.63 1.21 14.61
N LEU A 420 2.93 -0.08 14.41
CA LEU A 420 1.99 -1.17 14.69
C LEU A 420 1.63 -1.23 16.18
N LEU A 421 2.60 -1.06 17.07
CA LEU A 421 2.38 -0.99 18.52
C LEU A 421 1.54 0.22 18.92
N GLN A 422 1.84 1.41 18.38
CA GLN A 422 1.06 2.63 18.64
C GLN A 422 -0.38 2.51 18.12
N ARG A 423 -0.57 1.86 16.96
CA ARG A 423 -1.88 1.56 16.37
C ARG A 423 -2.67 0.55 17.20
N PHE A 424 -2.00 -0.49 17.71
CA PHE A 424 -2.59 -1.47 18.63
C PHE A 424 -3.04 -0.81 19.94
N ILE A 425 -2.16 -0.05 20.61
CA ILE A 425 -2.50 0.71 21.83
C ILE A 425 -3.69 1.65 21.57
N GLY A 426 -3.67 2.41 20.46
CA GLY A 426 -4.75 3.31 20.09
C GLY A 426 -6.09 2.62 19.75
N SER A 427 -6.06 1.37 19.28
CA SER A 427 -7.28 0.56 19.09
C SER A 427 -7.76 -0.09 20.40
N SER A 428 -6.85 -0.58 21.23
CA SER A 428 -7.15 -1.20 22.53
C SER A 428 -7.77 -0.19 23.48
N GLN A 429 -7.21 1.03 23.56
CA GLN A 429 -7.77 2.10 24.39
C GLN A 429 -9.20 2.46 23.94
N LYS A 430 -9.45 2.61 22.63
CA LYS A 430 -10.81 2.86 22.11
C LYS A 430 -11.78 1.71 22.41
N GLY A 431 -11.32 0.46 22.33
CA GLY A 431 -12.10 -0.71 22.70
C GLY A 431 -12.44 -0.75 24.19
N MET A 432 -11.48 -0.42 25.06
CA MET A 432 -11.67 -0.35 26.51
C MET A 432 -12.64 0.78 26.89
N ASN A 433 -12.44 2.00 26.40
CA ASN A 433 -13.35 3.12 26.66
C ASN A 433 -14.80 2.81 26.18
N SER A 434 -14.96 2.17 25.01
CA SER A 434 -16.27 1.76 24.51
C SER A 434 -16.91 0.61 25.31
N LEU A 435 -16.10 -0.23 25.95
CA LEU A 435 -16.59 -1.23 26.90
C LEU A 435 -17.01 -0.58 28.23
N GLU A 436 -16.22 0.36 28.74
CA GLU A 436 -16.50 1.15 29.95
C GLU A 436 -17.80 1.95 29.82
N GLU A 437 -18.01 2.67 28.71
CA GLU A 437 -19.28 3.37 28.41
C GLU A 437 -20.49 2.41 28.42
N ARG A 438 -20.31 1.17 27.94
CA ARG A 438 -21.37 0.15 27.92
C ARG A 438 -21.62 -0.49 29.28
N VAL A 439 -20.59 -0.68 30.10
CA VAL A 439 -20.72 -1.16 31.48
C VAL A 439 -21.42 -0.11 32.34
N ASN A 440 -20.96 1.14 32.31
CA ASN A 440 -21.57 2.26 33.03
C ASN A 440 -23.05 2.46 32.61
N GLY A 441 -23.37 2.23 31.32
CA GLY A 441 -24.74 2.24 30.82
C GLY A 441 -25.61 1.10 31.37
N LEU A 442 -25.06 -0.10 31.55
CA LEU A 442 -25.75 -1.24 32.16
C LEU A 442 -25.92 -1.07 33.68
N GLU A 443 -24.91 -0.55 34.38
CA GLU A 443 -24.98 -0.24 35.81
C GLU A 443 -26.09 0.77 36.09
N LYS A 444 -26.16 1.87 35.32
CA LYS A 444 -27.24 2.86 35.44
C LYS A 444 -28.63 2.26 35.22
N VAL A 445 -28.78 1.35 34.26
CA VAL A 445 -30.07 0.66 34.01
C VAL A 445 -30.41 -0.29 35.16
N LEU A 446 -29.42 -0.97 35.74
CA LEU A 446 -29.60 -1.82 36.92
C LEU A 446 -30.01 -1.02 38.16
N ASP A 447 -29.42 0.16 38.37
CA ASP A 447 -29.80 1.08 39.45
C ASP A 447 -31.22 1.65 39.25
N GLU A 448 -31.60 2.01 38.02
CA GLU A 448 -32.97 2.44 37.68
C GLU A 448 -34.00 1.32 37.94
N MET A 449 -33.67 0.07 37.60
CA MET A 449 -34.49 -1.10 37.94
C MET A 449 -34.56 -1.34 39.46
N SER A 450 -33.44 -1.24 40.16
CA SER A 450 -33.33 -1.41 41.62
C SER A 450 -34.17 -0.36 42.36
N HIS A 451 -34.07 0.91 41.98
CA HIS A 451 -34.94 1.97 42.51
C HIS A 451 -36.40 1.77 42.15
N GLY A 452 -36.73 1.33 40.92
CA GLY A 452 -38.10 1.00 40.53
C GLY A 452 -38.73 -0.07 41.41
N LEU A 453 -37.99 -1.16 41.68
CA LEU A 453 -38.41 -2.24 42.57
C LEU A 453 -38.52 -1.78 44.03
N ALA A 454 -37.59 -0.98 44.53
CA ALA A 454 -37.64 -0.42 45.88
C ALA A 454 -38.84 0.52 46.09
N ILE A 455 -39.18 1.33 45.07
CA ILE A 455 -40.35 2.22 45.09
C ILE A 455 -41.65 1.42 44.98
N SER A 456 -41.68 0.35 44.17
CA SER A 456 -42.82 -0.56 44.05
C SER A 456 -43.10 -1.28 45.38
N THR A 457 -42.07 -1.86 45.99
CA THR A 457 -42.16 -2.57 47.29
C THR A 457 -42.67 -1.66 48.41
N ARG A 458 -42.39 -0.35 48.35
CA ARG A 458 -42.83 0.63 49.36
C ARG A 458 -44.27 1.14 49.17
N ARG A 459 -45.02 0.65 48.17
CA ARG A 459 -46.42 1.05 47.89
C ARG A 459 -47.43 -0.10 47.99
N ILE A 460 -47.17 -1.11 48.81
CA ILE A 460 -48.17 -2.11 49.20
C ILE A 460 -48.77 -1.68 50.55
N PRO A 461 -49.94 -1.00 50.58
CA PRO A 461 -50.69 -0.85 51.83
C PRO A 461 -51.28 -2.22 52.22
N THR A 462 -51.25 -2.53 53.51
CA THR A 462 -51.92 -3.71 54.07
C THR A 462 -53.43 -3.48 54.12
N SER A 463 -54.19 -4.27 53.36
CA SER A 463 -55.65 -4.37 53.49
C SER A 463 -56.11 -5.77 53.10
N ASP A 464 -56.69 -6.49 54.06
CA ASP A 464 -57.26 -7.82 53.83
C ASP A 464 -58.47 -7.76 52.89
N SER A 465 -58.51 -8.64 51.88
CA SER A 465 -59.75 -8.97 51.18
C SER A 465 -59.66 -10.35 50.54
N THR A 466 -60.72 -11.14 50.72
CA THR A 466 -60.83 -12.51 50.23
C THR A 466 -60.98 -12.56 48.71
N GLY A 467 -60.03 -13.19 48.03
CA GLY A 467 -60.20 -13.84 46.73
C GLY A 467 -60.59 -12.97 45.53
N ASN A 468 -59.65 -12.81 44.59
CA ASN A 468 -59.97 -13.08 43.17
C ASN A 468 -58.72 -13.32 42.31
N THR A 469 -58.89 -14.15 41.28
CA THR A 469 -57.85 -14.53 40.32
C THR A 469 -57.68 -13.49 39.20
N CYS A 470 -56.57 -12.75 39.22
CA CYS A 470 -55.94 -12.11 38.06
C CYS A 470 -54.50 -11.70 38.44
N CYS A 471 -53.42 -11.99 37.72
CA CYS A 471 -53.27 -12.57 36.39
C CYS A 471 -52.24 -13.72 36.41
N MET A 472 -52.57 -14.90 35.87
CA MET A 472 -51.57 -15.93 35.57
C MET A 472 -51.09 -15.76 34.13
N ILE A 473 -49.81 -15.45 33.93
CA ILE A 473 -49.17 -15.48 32.59
C ILE A 473 -48.63 -16.91 32.36
N PRO A 474 -49.10 -17.66 31.36
CA PRO A 474 -48.57 -18.99 31.09
C PRO A 474 -47.13 -18.96 30.57
N GLY A 475 -46.26 -19.86 31.07
CA GLY A 475 -44.95 -20.15 30.45
C GLY A 475 -43.69 -19.72 31.22
N ALA A 476 -43.78 -19.26 32.47
CA ALA A 476 -42.64 -18.74 33.23
C ALA A 476 -41.74 -19.80 33.94
N GLU A 477 -41.94 -21.10 33.68
CA GLU A 477 -41.27 -22.21 34.39
C GLU A 477 -39.73 -22.27 34.22
N PHE A 478 -39.16 -21.54 33.26
CA PHE A 478 -37.76 -21.71 32.84
C PHE A 478 -36.72 -20.88 33.62
N LEU A 479 -37.11 -20.09 34.61
CA LEU A 479 -36.21 -19.23 35.41
C LEU A 479 -36.20 -19.58 36.91
N SER A 480 -36.17 -20.88 37.24
CA SER A 480 -35.85 -21.32 38.60
C SER A 480 -34.32 -21.25 38.86
N PRO A 481 -33.82 -20.64 39.96
CA PRO A 481 -32.38 -20.41 40.17
C PRO A 481 -31.50 -21.65 40.46
N LYS A 482 -31.91 -22.86 40.06
CA LYS A 482 -31.27 -24.13 40.49
C LYS A 482 -30.36 -24.81 39.46
N PHE A 483 -30.27 -24.30 38.23
CA PHE A 483 -29.52 -24.97 37.15
C PHE A 483 -28.03 -24.59 36.99
N TRP A 484 -27.56 -23.51 37.60
CA TRP A 484 -26.18 -23.02 37.44
C TRP A 484 -25.14 -23.74 38.33
N ARG A 485 -25.18 -25.08 38.43
CA ARG A 485 -24.09 -25.89 38.99
C ARG A 485 -23.84 -27.17 38.19
N LYS A 486 -22.83 -27.13 37.34
CA LYS A 486 -22.09 -28.30 36.83
C LYS A 486 -20.61 -27.88 36.69
N ASN A 487 -19.77 -28.08 37.70
CA ASN A 487 -19.18 -29.33 38.18
C ASN A 487 -17.93 -29.74 37.37
N GLU A 488 -16.81 -29.07 37.66
CA GLU A 488 -15.47 -29.63 37.48
C GLU A 488 -15.09 -30.44 38.72
N GLY A 489 -14.29 -31.49 38.56
CA GLY A 489 -14.07 -32.50 39.59
C GLY A 489 -12.63 -32.59 40.10
N GLN A 490 -12.51 -33.00 41.37
CA GLN A 490 -11.33 -33.61 42.02
C GLN A 490 -10.02 -32.80 42.01
N ILE A 491 -9.52 -32.47 43.22
CA ILE A 491 -8.33 -33.12 43.82
C ILE A 491 -8.10 -32.61 45.27
N SER A 492 -7.93 -33.57 46.19
CA SER A 492 -7.22 -33.55 47.49
C SER A 492 -7.25 -32.35 48.46
N ASN A 493 -7.71 -32.63 49.69
CA ASN A 493 -7.05 -32.33 50.99
C ASN A 493 -6.52 -30.89 51.26
N SER A 494 -6.99 -30.13 52.26
CA SER A 494 -7.09 -30.54 53.67
C SER A 494 -7.42 -29.37 54.64
N LYS A 495 -7.83 -29.73 55.87
CA LYS A 495 -7.71 -29.02 57.18
C LYS A 495 -8.40 -27.67 57.42
N PHE A 496 -9.00 -27.60 58.61
CA PHE A 496 -9.40 -26.39 59.35
C PHE A 496 -8.22 -25.42 59.57
N SER A 497 -8.50 -24.12 59.56
CA SER A 497 -8.35 -23.28 60.76
C SER A 497 -9.17 -22.00 60.65
N SER A 498 -9.77 -21.56 61.75
CA SER A 498 -10.11 -20.15 61.96
C SER A 498 -8.85 -19.34 62.28
N PHE A 499 -8.85 -18.04 61.99
CA PHE A 499 -8.34 -16.96 62.86
C PHE A 499 -8.63 -15.59 62.22
N THR A 500 -8.94 -14.59 63.05
CA THR A 500 -8.98 -13.16 62.68
C THR A 500 -7.58 -12.54 62.89
N PRO A 501 -7.27 -11.38 62.26
CA PRO A 501 -7.37 -10.14 63.04
C PRO A 501 -7.69 -8.83 62.25
N ASN A 502 -8.38 -7.93 62.97
CA ASN A 502 -8.27 -6.46 63.04
C ASN A 502 -7.85 -5.58 61.84
N LYS A 503 -8.63 -4.50 61.64
CA LYS A 503 -8.18 -3.25 61.02
C LYS A 503 -7.14 -2.51 61.89
N PRO A 504 -6.23 -1.73 61.30
CA PRO A 504 -5.74 -0.49 61.89
C PRO A 504 -6.58 0.73 61.45
N THR A 505 -6.62 1.76 62.29
CA THR A 505 -7.21 3.08 61.97
C THR A 505 -6.11 4.14 61.90
N SER A 506 -6.20 5.06 60.95
CA SER A 506 -5.50 6.35 61.00
C SER A 506 -6.53 7.48 60.90
N ALA A 507 -6.62 8.30 61.94
CA ALA A 507 -7.14 9.66 61.81
C ALA A 507 -5.99 10.57 61.39
N ASP A 508 -6.29 11.69 60.72
CA ASP A 508 -5.33 12.77 60.57
C ASP A 508 -6.03 14.14 60.66
N ILE A 509 -5.32 15.15 61.16
CA ILE A 509 -5.89 16.43 61.60
C ILE A 509 -5.32 17.56 60.74
N SER A 510 -6.15 18.12 59.87
CA SER A 510 -5.79 19.29 59.07
C SER A 510 -5.72 20.56 59.93
N LYS A 511 -4.53 20.93 60.36
CA LYS A 511 -4.25 22.33 60.75
C LYS A 511 -4.15 23.20 59.50
N LEU A 512 -4.86 24.33 59.52
CA LEU A 512 -4.59 25.45 58.62
C LEU A 512 -3.39 26.25 59.13
N ASP A 513 -2.65 26.86 58.21
CA ASP A 513 -1.68 27.92 58.50
C ASP A 513 -1.77 28.98 57.38
N SER A 514 -1.63 30.26 57.72
CA SER A 514 -1.92 31.40 56.85
C SER A 514 -0.91 32.53 57.05
N PRO A 515 -0.21 32.98 56.01
CA PRO A 515 0.65 34.16 56.07
C PRO A 515 0.02 35.40 55.37
N ARG A 516 0.35 36.59 55.90
CA ARG A 516 0.12 37.96 55.35
C ARG A 516 -1.33 38.49 55.50
N ASN A 517 -1.54 39.62 56.20
CA ASN A 517 -1.26 41.02 55.83
C ASN A 517 -2.23 41.49 54.72
N ASP A 518 -3.01 42.56 54.84
CA ASP A 518 -2.71 43.92 55.33
C ASP A 518 -3.96 44.66 55.89
N ALA A 519 -3.73 45.86 56.45
CA ALA A 519 -4.70 46.90 56.89
C ALA A 519 -5.57 46.58 58.12
#